data_AF-I3TFS8-F1
#
_entry.id   AF-I3TFS8-F1
#
_cell.length_a   1.000
_cell.length_b   1.000
_cell.length_c   1.000
_cell.angle_alpha   90.00
_cell.angle_beta   90.00
_cell.angle_gamma   90.00
#
_symmetry.space_group_name_H-M   'P 1'
#
loop_
_entity.id
_entity.type
_entity.pdbx_description
1 polymer ?
#
loop_
_entity_poly.entity_id
_entity_poly.type
_entity_poly.pdbx_seq_one_letter_code
_entity_poly.pdbx_strand_id
1 'polypeptide(L)'
;MLPYYLTPDHLLGLVEALHSLGGKADPMNLGDLLGENIDILPHVIDVAESLGLVAIAPNGDVVLTELGERIVTGNIKNVKKLLRENAKRVEPLSTLLDVLSRRKVITSDEYESVLSQYYHLHLNDAKRNILQWGAFLGLFKMDANDEYVYLLHSK
;
A
#
# COMPACT_ATOMS: atom_id res chain seq x y z
N MET A 1 -8.45 -0.33 -5.29
CA MET A 1 -7.34 0.04 -6.21
C MET A 1 -6.48 1.06 -5.50
N LEU A 2 -5.15 0.99 -5.59
CA LEU A 2 -4.27 2.02 -5.04
C LEU A 2 -4.46 3.33 -5.81
N PRO A 3 -4.69 4.47 -5.13
CA PRO A 3 -4.59 5.77 -5.77
C PRO A 3 -3.14 6.06 -6.17
N TYR A 4 -2.95 6.73 -7.31
CA TYR A 4 -1.62 7.04 -7.84
C TYR A 4 -0.79 7.97 -6.94
N TYR A 5 -1.45 8.77 -6.09
CA TYR A 5 -0.82 9.75 -5.18
C TYR A 5 -0.62 9.23 -3.76
N LEU A 6 -1.18 8.06 -3.41
CA LEU A 6 -1.17 7.56 -2.05
C LEU A 6 0.08 6.70 -1.83
N THR A 7 1.00 7.15 -0.98
CA THR A 7 2.26 6.47 -0.70
C THR A 7 2.18 5.58 0.56
N PRO A 8 3.15 4.66 0.76
CA PRO A 8 3.27 3.93 2.01
C PRO A 8 3.40 4.80 3.26
N ASP A 9 3.92 6.02 3.14
CA ASP A 9 4.09 6.93 4.29
C ASP A 9 2.74 7.42 4.82
N HIS A 10 1.76 7.68 3.94
CA HIS A 10 0.40 8.01 4.39
C HIS A 10 -0.23 6.86 5.19
N LEU A 11 0.03 5.62 4.76
CA LEU A 11 -0.43 4.43 5.47
C LEU A 11 0.21 4.35 6.86
N LEU A 12 1.52 4.53 6.96
CA LEU A 12 2.23 4.52 8.24
C LEU A 12 1.71 5.62 9.17
N GLY A 13 1.54 6.83 8.64
CA GLY A 13 0.99 7.96 9.39
C GLY A 13 -0.40 7.67 9.98
N LEU A 14 -1.30 7.05 9.20
CA LEU A 14 -2.61 6.64 9.71
C LEU A 14 -2.52 5.62 10.86
N VAL A 15 -1.68 4.60 10.70
CA VAL A 15 -1.56 3.52 11.70
C VAL A 15 -0.91 4.07 12.98
N GLU A 16 0.09 4.94 12.86
CA GLU A 16 0.72 5.64 13.99
C GLU A 16 -0.27 6.58 14.71
N ALA A 17 -1.06 7.34 13.94
CA ALA A 17 -2.10 8.21 14.47
C ALA A 17 -3.13 7.42 15.28
N LEU A 18 -3.66 6.33 14.73
CA LEU A 18 -4.59 5.45 15.43
C LEU A 18 -3.98 4.86 16.70
N HIS A 19 -2.73 4.41 16.64
CA HIS A 19 -2.04 3.84 17.80
C HIS A 19 -1.89 4.88 18.91
N SER A 20 -1.57 6.13 18.56
CA SER A 20 -1.49 7.25 19.51
C SER A 20 -2.82 7.57 20.22
N LEU A 21 -3.94 7.27 19.56
CA LEU A 21 -5.30 7.44 20.09
C LEU A 21 -5.85 6.19 20.80
N GLY A 22 -5.00 5.19 21.06
CA GLY A 22 -5.38 3.96 21.75
C GLY A 22 -5.95 2.88 20.83
N GLY A 23 -5.65 2.94 19.54
CA GLY A 23 -5.97 1.90 18.55
C GLY A 23 -7.35 2.02 17.91
N LYS A 24 -8.12 3.07 18.23
CA LYS A 24 -9.47 3.28 17.71
C LYS A 24 -9.80 4.77 17.67
N ALA A 25 -10.33 5.26 16.55
CA ALA A 25 -10.77 6.64 16.42
C ALA A 25 -11.89 6.83 15.38
N ASP A 26 -12.71 7.86 15.61
CA ASP A 26 -13.58 8.42 14.57
C ASP A 26 -12.70 9.04 13.46
N PRO A 27 -13.00 8.81 12.16
CA PRO A 27 -12.28 9.43 11.05
C PRO A 27 -12.09 10.95 11.16
N MET A 28 -13.05 11.67 11.75
CA MET A 28 -12.96 13.12 11.92
C MET A 28 -11.81 13.51 12.87
N ASN A 29 -11.59 12.74 13.94
CA ASN A 29 -10.48 12.96 14.87
C ASN A 29 -9.11 12.63 14.24
N LEU A 30 -9.08 11.72 13.26
CA LEU A 30 -7.86 11.39 12.51
C LEU A 30 -7.49 12.51 11.55
N GLY A 31 -8.47 13.16 10.93
CA GLY A 31 -8.27 14.33 10.06
C GLY A 31 -7.50 15.44 10.78
N ASP A 32 -7.92 15.79 11.99
CA ASP A 32 -7.28 16.84 12.79
C ASP A 32 -5.81 16.52 13.14
N LEU A 33 -5.50 15.25 13.40
CA LEU A 33 -4.15 14.81 13.77
C LEU A 33 -3.22 14.69 12.57
N LEU A 34 -3.76 14.32 11.40
CA LEU A 34 -3.01 14.17 10.15
C LEU A 34 -2.88 15.48 9.35
N GLY A 35 -3.55 16.55 9.79
CA GLY A 35 -3.42 17.91 9.24
C GLY A 35 -4.04 18.07 7.85
N GLU A 36 -3.30 18.65 6.90
CA GLU A 36 -3.76 19.03 5.54
C GLU A 36 -4.15 17.84 4.63
N ASN A 37 -4.03 16.60 5.13
CA ASN A 37 -4.30 15.37 4.37
C ASN A 37 -5.75 14.86 4.47
N ILE A 38 -6.70 15.69 4.91
CA ILE A 38 -8.12 15.28 5.05
C ILE A 38 -8.68 14.70 3.76
N ASP A 39 -8.38 15.32 2.61
CA ASP A 39 -8.94 14.91 1.33
C ASP A 39 -8.48 13.51 0.88
N ILE A 40 -7.31 13.06 1.36
CA ILE A 40 -6.79 11.73 1.05
C ILE A 40 -7.17 10.69 2.10
N LEU A 41 -7.59 11.10 3.30
CA LEU A 41 -7.82 10.21 4.44
C LEU A 41 -8.78 9.05 4.13
N PRO A 42 -9.93 9.25 3.46
CA PRO A 42 -10.82 8.14 3.08
C PRO A 42 -10.08 7.07 2.27
N HIS A 43 -9.24 7.51 1.32
CA HIS A 43 -8.45 6.60 0.49
C HIS A 43 -7.35 5.87 1.28
N VAL A 44 -6.76 6.53 2.27
CA VAL A 44 -5.78 5.90 3.18
C VAL A 44 -6.45 4.83 4.03
N ILE A 45 -7.65 5.10 4.54
CA ILE A 45 -8.44 4.12 5.28
C ILE A 45 -8.80 2.92 4.40
N ASP A 46 -9.30 3.15 3.18
CA ASP A 46 -9.65 2.08 2.23
C ASP A 46 -8.45 1.16 1.92
N VAL A 47 -7.28 1.75 1.68
CA VAL A 47 -6.05 1.00 1.41
C VAL A 47 -5.58 0.26 2.66
N ALA A 48 -5.63 0.89 3.83
CA ALA A 48 -5.26 0.25 5.10
C ALA A 48 -6.16 -0.94 5.43
N GLU A 49 -7.46 -0.82 5.21
CA GLU A 49 -8.43 -1.90 5.39
C GLU A 49 -8.16 -3.03 4.39
N SER A 50 -7.92 -2.69 3.12
CA SER A 50 -7.57 -3.68 2.08
C SER A 50 -6.30 -4.46 2.40
N LEU A 51 -5.33 -3.81 3.06
CA LEU A 51 -4.11 -4.43 3.56
C LEU A 51 -4.28 -5.14 4.90
N GLY A 52 -5.47 -5.07 5.51
CA GLY A 52 -5.83 -5.72 6.77
C GLY A 52 -5.22 -5.05 8.00
N LEU A 53 -4.83 -3.79 7.92
CA LEU A 53 -4.20 -3.03 9.01
C LEU A 53 -5.21 -2.34 9.91
N VAL A 54 -6.36 -2.00 9.34
CA VAL A 54 -7.49 -1.45 10.07
C VAL A 54 -8.76 -2.22 9.72
N ALA A 55 -9.80 -2.04 10.52
CA ALA A 55 -11.15 -2.48 10.24
C ALA A 55 -12.14 -1.37 10.62
N ILE A 56 -13.28 -1.31 9.93
CA ILE A 56 -14.35 -0.37 10.26
C ILE A 56 -15.32 -1.02 11.26
N ALA A 57 -15.48 -0.40 12.43
CA ALA A 57 -16.43 -0.82 13.42
C ALA A 57 -17.88 -0.49 12.99
N PRO A 58 -18.91 -1.15 13.55
CA PRO A 58 -20.31 -0.88 13.18
C PRO A 58 -20.77 0.56 13.36
N ASN A 59 -20.10 1.33 14.23
CA ASN A 59 -20.37 2.74 14.46
C ASN A 59 -19.57 3.69 13.55
N GLY A 60 -18.80 3.16 12.60
CA GLY A 60 -17.99 3.94 11.66
C GLY A 60 -16.56 4.22 12.11
N ASP A 61 -16.18 3.87 13.33
CA ASP A 61 -14.82 4.09 13.83
C ASP A 61 -13.81 3.20 13.09
N VAL A 62 -12.63 3.77 12.85
CA VAL A 62 -11.47 3.03 12.34
C VAL A 62 -10.75 2.40 13.52
N VAL A 63 -10.51 1.08 13.44
CA VAL A 63 -9.89 0.30 14.52
C VAL A 63 -8.64 -0.40 13.99
N LEU A 64 -7.52 -0.31 14.71
CA LEU A 64 -6.32 -1.08 14.40
C LEU A 64 -6.58 -2.58 14.56
N THR A 65 -6.15 -3.35 13.57
CA THR A 65 -6.09 -4.81 13.71
C THR A 65 -4.80 -5.21 14.44
N GLU A 66 -4.70 -6.48 14.83
CA GLU A 66 -3.45 -7.04 15.34
C GLU A 66 -2.29 -6.89 14.34
N LEU A 67 -2.59 -6.90 13.03
CA LEU A 67 -1.59 -6.67 11.99
C LEU A 67 -1.11 -5.21 11.97
N GLY A 68 -2.04 -4.26 12.07
CA GLY A 68 -1.74 -2.83 12.19
C GLY A 68 -0.87 -2.53 13.41
N GLU A 69 -1.22 -3.08 14.56
CA GLU A 69 -0.47 -2.93 15.82
C GLU A 69 0.99 -3.39 15.70
N ARG A 70 1.20 -4.52 15.01
CA ARG A 70 2.54 -5.08 14.78
C ARG A 70 3.41 -4.22 13.85
N ILE A 71 2.81 -3.40 13.00
CA ILE A 71 3.56 -2.44 12.15
C ILE A 71 4.17 -1.34 13.02
N VAL A 72 3.36 -0.71 13.87
CA VAL A 72 3.78 0.45 14.69
C VAL A 72 4.80 0.04 15.75
N THR A 73 4.65 -1.14 16.33
CA THR A 73 5.54 -1.67 17.38
C THR A 73 6.91 -2.16 16.87
N GLY A 74 7.27 -1.85 15.61
CA GLY A 74 8.61 -2.07 15.07
C GLY A 74 8.87 -3.49 14.54
N ASN A 75 7.85 -4.34 14.42
CA ASN A 75 8.01 -5.71 13.93
C ASN A 75 7.83 -5.84 12.41
N ILE A 76 8.20 -4.79 11.66
CA ILE A 76 7.88 -4.65 10.23
C ILE A 76 8.44 -5.81 9.38
N LYS A 77 9.59 -6.39 9.74
CA LYS A 77 10.17 -7.55 9.04
C LYS A 77 9.24 -8.77 9.09
N ASN A 78 8.62 -9.05 10.24
CA ASN A 78 7.69 -10.17 10.38
C ASN A 78 6.32 -9.86 9.76
N VAL A 79 5.93 -8.57 9.74
CA VAL A 79 4.67 -8.12 9.14
C VAL A 79 4.70 -8.15 7.62
N LYS A 80 5.86 -7.91 6.99
CA LYS A 80 6.00 -7.95 5.52
C LYS A 80 5.43 -9.21 4.89
N LYS A 81 5.57 -10.39 5.51
CA LYS A 81 4.99 -11.63 4.95
C LYS A 81 3.46 -11.56 4.85
N LEU A 82 2.80 -11.06 5.89
CA LEU A 82 1.33 -10.96 5.95
C LEU A 82 0.82 -9.87 5.01
N LEU A 83 1.50 -8.72 4.99
CA LEU A 83 1.21 -7.63 4.05
C LEU A 83 1.29 -8.07 2.58
N ARG A 84 2.27 -8.89 2.21
CA ARG A 84 2.40 -9.41 0.84
C ARG A 84 1.23 -10.28 0.41
N GLU A 85 0.67 -11.08 1.31
CA GLU A 85 -0.51 -11.88 0.97
C GLU A 85 -1.73 -10.99 0.75
N ASN A 86 -1.89 -9.94 1.56
CA ASN A 86 -3.00 -8.99 1.40
C ASN A 86 -2.82 -8.08 0.18
N ALA A 87 -1.58 -7.77 -0.21
CA ALA A 87 -1.29 -6.98 -1.42
C ALA A 87 -1.82 -7.61 -2.71
N LYS A 88 -2.01 -8.93 -2.75
CA LYS A 88 -2.66 -9.65 -3.86
C LYS A 88 -4.15 -9.33 -4.02
N ARG A 89 -4.74 -8.59 -3.08
CA ARG A 89 -6.14 -8.13 -3.14
C ARG A 89 -6.24 -6.70 -3.64
N VAL A 90 -5.10 -6.06 -3.90
CA VAL A 90 -5.02 -4.63 -4.19
C VAL A 90 -4.48 -4.43 -5.60
N GLU A 91 -5.30 -3.89 -6.50
CA GLU A 91 -4.83 -3.49 -7.83
C GLU A 91 -4.06 -2.17 -7.78
N PRO A 92 -3.00 -1.99 -8.59
CA PRO A 92 -2.49 -2.90 -9.63
C PRO A 92 -1.47 -3.93 -9.11
N LEU A 93 -1.20 -3.99 -7.80
CA LEU A 93 -0.18 -4.88 -7.23
C LEU A 93 -0.50 -6.35 -7.53
N SER A 94 -1.75 -6.75 -7.39
CA SER A 94 -2.24 -8.08 -7.74
C SER A 94 -1.84 -8.47 -9.17
N THR A 95 -2.22 -7.67 -10.16
CA THR A 95 -1.91 -7.95 -11.57
C THR A 95 -0.40 -7.97 -11.86
N LEU A 96 0.37 -7.05 -11.28
CA LEU A 96 1.83 -7.05 -11.40
C LEU A 96 2.45 -8.32 -10.81
N LEU A 97 1.97 -8.75 -9.64
CA LEU A 97 2.44 -9.98 -9.00
C LEU A 97 2.11 -11.21 -9.83
N ASP A 98 0.95 -11.26 -10.46
CA ASP A 98 0.57 -12.35 -11.34
C ASP A 98 1.50 -12.45 -12.56
N VAL A 99 1.79 -11.32 -13.22
CA VAL A 99 2.72 -11.27 -14.35
C VAL A 99 4.14 -11.66 -13.91
N LEU A 100 4.63 -11.05 -12.83
CA LEU A 100 5.97 -11.29 -12.29
C LEU A 100 6.13 -12.71 -11.73
N SER A 101 5.07 -13.34 -11.21
CA SER A 101 5.14 -14.72 -10.71
C SER A 101 5.49 -15.72 -11.82
N ARG A 102 5.00 -15.46 -13.04
CA ARG A 102 5.19 -16.29 -14.24
C ARG A 102 6.52 -16.05 -14.93
N ARG A 103 6.99 -14.79 -14.99
CA ARG A 103 8.18 -14.40 -15.75
C ARG A 103 9.40 -14.06 -14.91
N LYS A 104 9.24 -13.87 -13.60
CA LYS A 104 10.23 -13.39 -12.60
C LYS A 104 10.78 -11.97 -12.85
N VAL A 105 10.84 -11.53 -14.11
CA VAL A 105 11.26 -10.22 -14.57
C VAL A 105 10.38 -9.76 -15.73
N ILE A 106 10.15 -8.45 -15.83
CA ILE A 106 9.50 -7.77 -16.96
C ILE A 106 10.26 -6.50 -17.33
N THR A 107 10.10 -6.01 -18.56
CA THR A 107 10.70 -4.72 -18.98
C THR A 107 9.94 -3.53 -18.39
N SER A 108 10.54 -2.33 -18.42
CA SER A 108 9.83 -1.08 -18.06
C SER A 108 8.58 -0.88 -18.92
N ASP A 109 8.65 -1.13 -20.23
CA ASP A 109 7.49 -1.00 -21.13
C ASP A 109 6.35 -1.95 -20.75
N GLU A 110 6.67 -3.19 -20.37
CA GLU A 110 5.67 -4.17 -19.90
C GLU A 110 5.07 -3.75 -18.56
N TYR A 111 5.90 -3.22 -17.64
CA TYR A 111 5.43 -2.64 -16.39
C TYR A 111 4.45 -1.48 -16.64
N GLU A 112 4.80 -0.57 -17.54
CA GLU A 112 3.96 0.56 -17.93
C GLU A 112 2.66 0.13 -18.60
N SER A 113 2.72 -0.90 -19.45
CA SER A 113 1.54 -1.47 -20.11
C SER A 113 0.56 -2.10 -19.11
N VAL A 114 1.05 -2.66 -18.00
CA VAL A 114 0.17 -3.10 -16.90
C VAL A 114 -0.47 -1.89 -16.22
N LEU A 115 0.32 -0.88 -15.85
CA LEU A 115 -0.19 0.29 -15.15
C LEU A 115 -1.17 1.13 -15.97
N SER A 116 -1.00 1.20 -17.29
CA SER A 116 -1.87 1.97 -18.17
C SER A 116 -3.31 1.45 -18.18
N GLN A 117 -3.55 0.21 -17.73
CA GLN A 117 -4.90 -0.36 -17.58
C GLN A 117 -5.66 0.24 -16.38
N TYR A 118 -4.95 0.85 -15.43
CA TYR A 118 -5.48 1.42 -14.20
C TYR A 118 -5.35 2.95 -14.16
N TYR A 119 -4.30 3.51 -14.76
CA TYR A 119 -3.96 4.93 -14.67
C TYR A 119 -3.79 5.55 -16.05
N HIS A 120 -4.89 6.00 -16.66
CA HIS A 120 -4.84 6.62 -17.99
C HIS A 120 -4.16 8.01 -17.98
N LEU A 121 -4.59 8.92 -17.10
CA LEU A 121 -4.10 10.30 -17.08
C LEU A 121 -2.88 10.51 -16.17
N HIS A 122 -2.68 9.62 -15.20
CA HIS A 122 -1.69 9.77 -14.12
C HIS A 122 -0.64 8.66 -14.16
N LEU A 123 -0.36 8.11 -15.35
CA LEU A 123 0.57 6.98 -15.50
C LEU A 123 1.95 7.29 -14.92
N ASN A 124 2.50 8.49 -15.19
CA ASN A 124 3.82 8.89 -14.72
C ASN A 124 3.91 8.94 -13.19
N ASP A 125 2.89 9.48 -12.53
CA ASP A 125 2.83 9.55 -11.06
C ASP A 125 2.68 8.13 -10.48
N ALA A 126 1.80 7.33 -11.09
CA ALA A 126 1.55 5.95 -10.67
C ALA A 126 2.80 5.06 -10.81
N LYS A 127 3.60 5.20 -11.88
CA LYS A 127 4.84 4.41 -12.07
C LYS A 127 5.75 4.48 -10.85
N ARG A 128 6.06 5.70 -10.40
CA ARG A 128 6.94 5.90 -9.25
C ARG A 128 6.29 5.42 -7.96
N ASN A 129 5.02 5.72 -7.76
CA ASN A 129 4.31 5.35 -6.53
C ASN A 129 4.16 3.83 -6.38
N ILE A 130 3.80 3.11 -7.45
CA ILE A 130 3.65 1.66 -7.40
C ILE A 130 5.00 0.95 -7.18
N LEU A 131 6.11 1.50 -7.67
CA LEU A 131 7.45 1.02 -7.29
C LEU A 131 7.75 1.23 -5.81
N GLN A 132 7.36 2.37 -5.22
CA GLN A 132 7.50 2.61 -3.78
C GLN A 132 6.70 1.58 -2.97
N TRP A 133 5.46 1.28 -3.36
CA TRP A 133 4.65 0.22 -2.77
C TRP A 133 5.30 -1.16 -2.91
N GLY A 134 5.78 -1.48 -4.11
CA GLY A 134 6.49 -2.73 -4.39
C GLY A 134 7.69 -2.92 -3.47
N ALA A 135 8.50 -1.87 -3.29
CA ALA A 135 9.67 -1.89 -2.41
C ALA A 135 9.30 -1.96 -0.93
N PHE A 136 8.33 -1.15 -0.48
CA PHE A 136 7.86 -1.11 0.91
C PHE A 136 7.38 -2.49 1.38
N LEU A 137 6.52 -3.12 0.57
CA LEU A 137 5.97 -4.45 0.81
C LEU A 137 7.00 -5.57 0.51
N GLY A 138 8.12 -5.24 -0.12
CA GLY A 138 9.15 -6.18 -0.54
C GLY A 138 8.63 -7.21 -1.54
N LEU A 139 7.85 -6.75 -2.51
CA LEU A 139 7.21 -7.53 -3.58
C LEU A 139 8.08 -7.58 -4.83
N PHE A 140 8.47 -6.41 -5.34
CA PHE A 140 9.27 -6.25 -6.55
C PHE A 140 10.08 -4.96 -6.48
N LYS A 141 11.09 -4.84 -7.35
CA LYS A 141 11.91 -3.63 -7.52
C LYS A 141 12.29 -3.43 -8.97
N MET A 142 12.53 -2.17 -9.34
CA MET A 142 13.22 -1.83 -10.58
C MET A 142 14.74 -1.95 -10.38
N ASP A 143 15.51 -2.28 -11.42
CA ASP A 143 16.97 -2.20 -11.36
C ASP A 143 17.49 -0.76 -11.45
N ALA A 144 18.81 -0.62 -11.28
CA ALA A 144 19.47 0.68 -11.26
C ALA A 144 19.52 1.39 -12.62
N ASN A 145 19.21 0.68 -13.71
CA ASN A 145 19.18 1.23 -15.07
C ASN A 145 17.76 1.61 -15.51
N ASP A 146 16.75 1.40 -14.66
CA ASP A 146 15.34 1.60 -14.97
C ASP A 146 14.83 0.78 -16.17
N GLU A 147 15.47 -0.36 -16.46
CA GLU A 147 15.15 -1.19 -17.63
C GLU A 147 14.21 -2.34 -17.28
N TYR A 148 14.34 -2.89 -16.08
CA TYR A 148 13.64 -4.11 -15.69
C TYR A 148 13.06 -4.04 -14.28
N VAL A 149 11.91 -4.67 -14.11
CA VAL A 149 11.26 -4.90 -12.80
C VAL A 149 11.35 -6.37 -12.44
N TYR A 150 11.90 -6.66 -11.25
CA TYR A 150 12.17 -8.00 -10.75
C TYR A 150 11.29 -8.31 -9.55
N LEU A 151 10.77 -9.54 -9.51
CA LEU A 151 10.14 -10.07 -8.31
C LEU A 151 11.19 -10.26 -7.20
N LEU A 152 10.97 -9.67 -6.04
CA LEU A 152 11.91 -9.78 -4.91
C LEU A 152 11.74 -11.09 -4.16
N HIS A 153 10.52 -11.55 -3.95
CA HIS A 153 10.21 -12.76 -3.18
C HIS A 153 9.16 -13.59 -3.93
N SER A 154 9.59 -14.68 -4.53
CA SER A 154 8.73 -15.82 -4.86
C SER A 154 8.56 -16.62 -3.57
N LYS A 155 7.34 -17.04 -3.22
CA LYS A 155 7.22 -18.27 -2.44
C LYS A 155 7.93 -19.41 -3.18
#